data_AF-A0A388SKM8-F1
#
_entry.id   AF-A0A388SKM8-F1
#
_cell.length_a   1.000
_cell.length_b   1.000
_cell.length_c   1.000
_cell.angle_alpha   90.00
_cell.angle_beta   90.00
_cell.angle_gamma   90.00
#
_symmetry.space_group_name_H-M   'P 1'
#
loop_
_entity.id
_entity.type
_entity.pdbx_description
1 polymer ?
#
loop_
_entity_poly.entity_id
_entity_poly.type
_entity_poly.pdbx_seq_one_letter_code
_entity_poly.pdbx_strand_id
1 'polypeptide(L)' 'MNNEEYPYDLVQVVLVTREGERMEIEARVGSLLFVDVERDNCCVSCDAQSWDLVPGMRRRAVRRLMDALHESVPLLADH' A
#
# COMPACT_ATOMS: atom_id res chain seq x y z
N MET A 1 13.26 -14.33 4.52
CA MET A 1 12.64 -13.98 5.81
C MET A 1 11.15 -14.02 5.56
N ASN A 2 10.43 -14.96 6.19
CA ASN A 2 8.98 -15.01 6.07
C ASN A 2 8.40 -13.70 6.59
N ASN A 3 7.40 -13.20 5.88
CA ASN A 3 6.73 -11.93 6.13
C ASN A 3 5.77 -12.03 7.33
N GLU A 4 6.17 -12.72 8.41
CA GLU A 4 5.37 -13.06 9.60
C GLU A 4 4.95 -11.84 10.45
N GLU A 5 5.25 -10.62 10.00
CA GLU A 5 5.07 -9.39 10.77
C GLU A 5 3.65 -8.81 10.64
N TYR A 6 2.90 -9.14 9.60
CA TYR A 6 1.52 -8.68 9.39
C TYR A 6 0.61 -9.82 8.90
N PRO A 7 -0.68 -9.84 9.28
CA PRO A 7 -1.62 -10.90 8.87
C PRO A 7 -2.14 -10.73 7.42
N TYR A 8 -1.53 -9.87 6.60
CA TYR A 8 -1.96 -9.58 5.23
C TYR A 8 -0.77 -9.37 4.30
N ASP A 9 -0.90 -9.88 3.06
CA ASP A 9 0.09 -9.75 2.00
C ASP A 9 -0.14 -8.50 1.11
N LEU A 10 -1.33 -7.89 1.23
CA LEU A 10 -1.80 -6.80 0.39
C LEU A 10 -2.32 -5.64 1.23
N VAL A 11 -1.93 -4.42 0.87
CA VAL A 11 -2.55 -3.18 1.37
C VAL A 11 -3.05 -2.39 0.17
N GLN A 12 -4.32 -1.98 0.22
CA GLN A 12 -4.89 -1.05 -0.74
C GLN A 12 -5.37 0.20 0.01
N VAL A 13 -4.90 1.36 -0.43
CA VAL A 13 -5.28 2.67 0.12
C VAL A 13 -5.98 3.45 -0.96
N VAL A 14 -7.16 3.98 -0.64
CA VAL A 14 -7.88 4.90 -1.52
C VAL A 14 -7.81 6.29 -0.92
N LEU A 15 -7.25 7.24 -1.67
CA LEU A 15 -7.24 8.65 -1.33
C LEU A 15 -8.27 9.37 -2.19
N VAL A 16 -9.06 10.24 -1.59
CA VAL A 16 -10.00 11.12 -2.31
C VAL A 16 -9.53 12.56 -2.11
N THR A 17 -9.26 13.27 -3.21
CA THR A 17 -8.84 14.67 -3.17
C THR A 17 -10.03 15.57 -2.85
N ARG A 18 -9.76 16.83 -2.49
CA ARG A 18 -10.82 17.83 -2.24
C ARG A 18 -11.71 18.08 -3.45
N GLU A 19 -11.17 17.84 -4.65
CA GLU A 19 -11.85 18.02 -5.93
C GLU A 19 -12.67 16.78 -6.33
N GLY A 20 -12.65 15.73 -5.50
CA GLY A 20 -13.39 14.48 -5.74
C GLY A 20 -12.61 13.46 -6.56
N GLU A 21 -11.37 13.77 -6.96
CA GLU A 21 -10.53 12.80 -7.67
C GLU A 21 -10.18 11.65 -6.72
N ARG A 22 -10.27 10.43 -7.23
CA ARG A 22 -9.97 9.21 -6.48
C ARG A 22 -8.64 8.64 -6.96
N MET A 23 -7.71 8.42 -6.03
CA MET A 23 -6.43 7.78 -6.26
C MET A 23 -6.39 6.46 -5.49
N GLU A 24 -6.13 5.36 -6.18
CA GLU A 24 -5.99 4.03 -5.57
C GLU A 24 -4.53 3.62 -5.56
N ILE A 25 -4.01 3.19 -4.41
CA ILE A 25 -2.63 2.77 -4.21
C ILE A 25 -2.66 1.33 -3.71
N GLU A 26 -2.08 0.40 -4.47
CA GLU A 26 -1.88 -0.99 -4.04
C GLU A 26 -0.44 -1.18 -3.52
N ALA A 27 -0.21 -2.18 -2.67
CA ALA A 27 1.13 -2.65 -2.31
C ALA A 27 1.08 -4.12 -1.89
N ARG A 28 1.88 -4.98 -2.54
CA ARG A 28 2.04 -6.40 -2.19
C ARG A 28 3.35 -6.61 -1.44
N VAL A 29 3.28 -6.55 -0.12
CA VAL A 29 4.48 -6.50 0.72
C VAL A 29 5.17 -7.87 0.73
N GLY A 30 6.51 -7.87 0.70
CA GLY A 30 7.32 -9.09 0.64
C GLY A 30 7.48 -9.71 -0.76
N SER A 31 6.82 -9.15 -1.79
CA SER A 31 7.00 -9.58 -3.18
C SER A 31 7.18 -8.40 -4.14
N LEU A 32 6.18 -7.53 -4.25
CA LEU A 32 6.13 -6.45 -5.24
C LEU A 32 5.50 -5.19 -4.63
N LEU A 33 6.27 -4.10 -4.58
CA LEU A 33 5.66 -2.79 -4.41
C LEU A 33 5.07 -2.38 -5.76
N PHE A 34 3.74 -2.39 -5.87
CA PHE A 34 3.01 -2.01 -7.07
C PHE A 34 2.10 -0.84 -6.77
N VAL A 35 2.55 0.38 -7.06
CA VAL A 35 1.76 1.60 -6.91
C VAL A 35 1.10 1.89 -8.25
N ASP A 36 -0.19 1.61 -8.34
CA ASP A 36 -1.04 2.24 -9.34
C ASP A 36 -1.47 3.62 -8.83
N VAL A 37 -1.79 4.53 -9.73
CA VAL A 37 -2.46 5.80 -9.42
C VAL A 37 -3.44 6.03 -10.55
N GLU A 38 -4.71 5.84 -10.22
CA GLU A 38 -5.81 6.17 -11.10
C GLU A 38 -6.36 7.57 -10.80
N ARG A 39 -6.95 8.19 -11.81
CA ARG A 39 -7.77 9.41 -11.73
C ARG A 39 -8.87 9.29 -12.77
N ASP A 40 -10.12 9.49 -12.37
CA ASP A 40 -11.29 9.36 -13.26
C ASP A 40 -11.30 8.04 -14.05
N ASN A 41 -10.97 6.94 -13.38
CA ASN A 41 -10.81 5.59 -13.95
C ASN A 41 -9.75 5.49 -15.06
N CYS A 42 -8.81 6.44 -15.11
CA CYS A 42 -7.67 6.41 -16.01
C CYS A 42 -6.38 6.26 -15.19
N CYS A 43 -5.55 5.29 -15.55
CA CYS A 43 -4.20 5.16 -14.97
C CYS A 43 -3.35 6.37 -15.40
N VAL A 44 -2.91 7.17 -14.43
CA VAL A 44 -2.07 8.36 -14.66
C VAL A 44 -0.62 8.14 -14.22
N SER A 45 -0.36 7.15 -13.37
CA SER A 45 0.99 6.75 -12.98
C SER A 45 0.99 5.30 -12.53
N CYS A 46 2.04 4.56 -12.89
CA CYS A 46 2.22 3.17 -12.52
C CYS A 46 3.69 2.95 -12.15
N ASP A 47 3.97 2.50 -10.92
CA ASP A 47 5.30 2.13 -10.44
C ASP A 47 5.29 0.71 -9.91
N ALA A 48 6.02 -0.18 -10.56
CA ALA A 48 6.12 -1.60 -10.20
C ALA A 48 7.58 -1.93 -9.89
N GLN A 49 7.86 -2.28 -8.65
CA GLN A 49 9.22 -2.60 -8.20
C GLN A 49 9.24 -3.83 -7.29
N SER A 50 10.10 -4.80 -7.62
CA SER A 50 10.36 -5.95 -6.74
C SER A 50 10.76 -5.46 -5.35
N TRP A 51 10.14 -6.04 -4.32
CA TRP A 51 10.27 -5.57 -2.94
C TRP A 51 11.72 -5.48 -2.47
N ASP A 52 12.55 -6.45 -2.86
CA ASP A 52 13.97 -6.50 -2.48
C ASP A 52 14.81 -5.38 -3.10
N LEU A 53 14.37 -4.88 -4.27
CA LEU A 53 15.00 -3.80 -5.02
C LEU A 53 14.49 -2.42 -4.60
N VAL A 54 13.40 -2.34 -3.83
CA VAL A 54 12.89 -1.06 -3.33
C VAL A 54 13.95 -0.41 -2.42
N PRO A 55 14.29 0.88 -2.62
CA PRO A 55 15.25 1.58 -1.75
C PRO A 55 14.85 1.48 -0.27
N GLY A 56 15.82 1.24 0.62
CA GLY A 56 15.55 0.96 2.03
C GLY A 56 14.76 2.05 2.76
N MET A 57 14.93 3.33 2.38
CA MET A 57 14.10 4.43 2.91
C MET A 57 12.63 4.28 2.51
N ARG A 58 12.35 3.93 1.24
CA ARG A 58 10.99 3.75 0.72
C ARG A 58 10.32 2.53 1.38
N ARG A 59 11.04 1.41 1.54
CA ARG A 59 10.55 0.25 2.31
C ARG A 59 10.13 0.61 3.73
N ARG A 60 10.95 1.38 4.45
CA ARG A 60 10.62 1.83 5.82
C ARG A 60 9.40 2.74 5.86
N ALA A 61 9.24 3.63 4.87
CA ALA A 61 8.07 4.50 4.79
C ALA A 61 6.77 3.71 4.58
N VAL A 62 6.79 2.72 3.66
CA VAL A 62 5.66 1.82 3.43
C VAL A 62 5.31 1.05 4.70
N ARG A 63 6.31 0.45 5.38
CA ARG A 63 6.08 -0.26 6.65
C ARG A 63 5.43 0.62 7.72
N ARG A 64 5.93 1.84 7.94
CA ARG A 64 5.34 2.78 8.91
C ARG A 64 3.89 3.14 8.59
N LEU A 65 3.54 3.26 7.30
CA LEU A 65 2.16 3.48 6.90
C LEU A 65 1.29 2.27 7.25
N MET A 66 1.80 1.05 7.00
CA MET A 66 1.10 -0.18 7.37
C MET A 66 0.91 -0.29 8.88
N ASP A 67 1.95 0.00 9.68
CA ASP A 67 1.87 0.01 11.14
C ASP A 67 0.77 0.98 11.61
N ALA A 68 0.79 2.21 11.10
CA ALA A 68 -0.20 3.21 11.47
C ALA A 68 -1.63 2.80 11.10
N LEU A 69 -1.82 2.19 9.91
CA LEU A 69 -3.12 1.68 9.49
C LEU A 69 -3.55 0.47 10.32
N HIS A 70 -2.64 -0.46 10.61
CA HIS A 70 -2.89 -1.63 11.44
C HIS A 70 -3.34 -1.25 12.86
N GLU A 71 -2.69 -0.25 13.45
CA GLU A 71 -3.01 0.26 14.79
C GLU A 71 -4.31 1.09 14.82
N SER A 72 -4.62 1.80 13.74
CA SER A 72 -5.71 2.80 13.70
C SER A 72 -7.01 2.27 13.12
N VAL A 73 -6.94 1.31 12.20
CA VAL A 73 -8.13 0.63 11.68
C VAL A 73 -8.46 -0.43 12.71
N PRO A 74 -9.58 -0.34 13.46
CA PRO A 74 -9.98 -1.43 14.33
C PRO A 74 -9.97 -2.67 13.46
N LEU A 75 -9.13 -3.64 13.84
CA LEU A 75 -9.06 -4.92 13.16
C LEU A 75 -10.49 -5.31 12.87
N LEU A 76 -10.77 -5.72 11.63
CA LEU A 76 -11.90 -6.59 11.35
C LEU A 76 -11.63 -7.92 12.08
N ALA A 77 -11.48 -7.85 13.40
CA ALA A 77 -11.43 -8.94 14.34
C ALA A 77 -12.89 -9.37 14.42
N ASP A 78 -13.26 -10.23 13.46
CA ASP A 78 -14.28 -11.26 13.57
C ASP A 78 -14.76 -11.68 12.16
N HIS A 79 -13.85 -12.14 11.29
CA HIS A 79 -14.21 -12.97 10.13
C HIS A 79 -13.19 -14.08 9.91
#